data_AF-A0A4R9GDL2-F1
#
_entry.id   AF-A0A4R9GDL2-F1
#
_cell.length_a   1.000
_cell.length_b   1.000
_cell.length_c   1.000
_cell.angle_alpha   90.00
_cell.angle_beta   90.00
_cell.angle_gamma   90.00
#
_symmetry.space_group_name_H-M   'P 1'
#
loop_
_entity.id
_entity.type
_entity.pdbx_description
1 polymer ?
#
loop_
_entity_poly.entity_id
_entity_poly.type
_entity_poly.pdbx_seq_one_letter_code
_entity_poly.pdbx_strand_id
1 'polypeptide(L)'
;MLLYKIRFWQEDEIQDAELYAKGKFKPTLKNGKLVLSLGDRIGFDTYFNSFAPNSWKKYTRLSSLDLEINGKGRFRVRILGGNRKGSDIRFKVVAEEEVKDRFLAEMRLEDLDYELLYPEVESLEEGCEIHGGSYSSRDEKTDLRLSIVFCTFRREDFIDKNILNLRRGILEDDHSPLRDHLRISVVDNGNTLKNRDIDNFLEVFPNKNLGGSGGFARGILESLKDSRFTHILLLDDDIRFSVTSLEILHSFLSFLREEFERHFIGGSLIDLALPYLQYERNAVWNGISTKLNGSGLDLRKTECLFGGDAEASEGAYAGWWFCCIPTRVVKELGLPLPFFLKGDDVEYSLRNGSKLISLNGVGAWHEAFPKRVRKWNYYYQIRNYFILSVLRIRRYDRSDFLRFSLFRLFKNLIWRNELALKYTRKALEDILNGALPTSGSEAESLQKSVLELQADGTGLGRLGWDCMSLTFRIWKEFPLICEEIRRNSLEFPSVQFWRKYLSLG
;
A
#
# COMPACT_ATOMS: atom_id res chain seq x y z
N MET A 1 -26.05 -5.31 2.74
CA MET A 1 -24.65 -5.76 2.60
C MET A 1 -23.80 -5.05 3.65
N LEU A 2 -23.00 -5.81 4.42
CA LEU A 2 -21.99 -5.23 5.29
C LEU A 2 -20.89 -4.55 4.45
N LEU A 3 -20.58 -3.28 4.72
CA LEU A 3 -19.46 -2.57 4.11
C LEU A 3 -18.18 -2.86 4.89
N TYR A 4 -18.15 -2.50 6.17
CA TYR A 4 -17.06 -2.84 7.09
C TYR A 4 -17.52 -2.68 8.54
N LYS A 5 -16.87 -3.41 9.44
CA LYS A 5 -17.19 -3.40 10.88
C LYS A 5 -16.48 -2.26 11.60
N ILE A 6 -17.16 -1.68 12.60
CA ILE A 6 -16.52 -0.87 13.64
C ILE A 6 -15.88 -1.86 14.62
N ARG A 7 -14.55 -1.92 14.62
CA ARG A 7 -13.75 -2.87 15.41
C ARG A 7 -13.03 -2.21 16.57
N PHE A 8 -12.63 -3.02 17.53
CA PHE A 8 -11.65 -2.64 18.54
C PHE A 8 -10.28 -3.22 18.19
N TRP A 9 -9.25 -2.76 18.89
CA TRP A 9 -7.89 -3.28 18.74
C TRP A 9 -7.79 -4.71 19.34
N GLN A 10 -6.77 -5.45 18.96
CA GLN A 10 -6.46 -6.73 19.62
C GLN A 10 -5.90 -6.46 21.01
N GLU A 11 -6.27 -7.25 22.03
CA GLU A 11 -5.91 -6.98 23.43
C GLU A 11 -4.38 -6.90 23.66
N ASP A 12 -3.59 -7.61 22.85
CA ASP A 12 -2.12 -7.59 22.86
C ASP A 12 -1.49 -6.41 22.07
N GLU A 13 -2.29 -5.62 21.36
CA GLU A 13 -1.87 -4.49 20.51
C GLU A 13 -2.38 -3.14 21.03
N ILE A 14 -2.36 -2.92 22.36
CA ILE A 14 -2.90 -1.70 23.01
C ILE A 14 -2.33 -0.38 22.46
N GLN A 15 -1.13 -0.40 21.89
CA GLN A 15 -0.50 0.76 21.25
C GLN A 15 -1.28 1.28 20.03
N ASP A 16 -2.13 0.44 19.42
CA ASP A 16 -2.97 0.78 18.28
C ASP A 16 -4.37 1.26 18.67
N ALA A 17 -4.72 1.20 19.96
CA ALA A 17 -6.09 1.43 20.44
C ALA A 17 -6.70 2.75 19.92
N GLU A 18 -5.90 3.81 19.86
CA GLU A 18 -6.32 5.15 19.40
C GLU A 18 -6.53 5.26 17.88
N LEU A 19 -6.20 4.22 17.11
CA LEU A 19 -6.57 4.08 15.70
C LEU A 19 -7.94 3.41 15.50
N TYR A 20 -8.53 2.89 16.59
CA TYR A 20 -9.84 2.25 16.60
C TYR A 20 -10.86 3.05 17.42
N ALA A 21 -10.52 3.52 18.63
CA ALA A 21 -11.44 4.32 19.46
C ALA A 21 -10.73 5.49 20.19
N LYS A 22 -11.47 6.50 20.65
CA LYS A 22 -10.99 7.64 21.46
C LYS A 22 -11.89 7.92 22.66
N GLY A 23 -11.36 8.60 23.70
CA GLY A 23 -11.99 8.75 25.02
C GLY A 23 -11.13 8.27 26.20
N LYS A 24 -11.74 8.15 27.38
CA LYS A 24 -11.07 7.70 28.63
C LYS A 24 -11.18 6.17 28.82
N PHE A 25 -10.73 5.38 27.84
CA PHE A 25 -11.08 3.94 27.74
C PHE A 25 -9.89 2.99 27.64
N LYS A 26 -8.64 3.47 27.73
CA LYS A 26 -7.43 2.64 27.51
C LYS A 26 -7.38 1.33 28.33
N PRO A 27 -8.05 1.15 29.50
CA PRO A 27 -8.12 -0.14 30.19
C PRO A 27 -9.51 -0.85 30.16
N THR A 28 -10.39 -0.59 29.19
CA THR A 28 -11.80 -1.06 29.22
C THR A 28 -12.14 -2.22 28.27
N LEU A 29 -11.24 -2.61 27.37
CA LEU A 29 -11.46 -3.76 26.47
C LEU A 29 -11.35 -5.07 27.25
N LYS A 30 -12.41 -5.88 27.26
CA LYS A 30 -12.45 -7.19 27.93
C LYS A 30 -13.17 -8.20 27.06
N ASN A 31 -12.51 -9.27 26.65
CA ASN A 31 -13.08 -10.31 25.78
C ASN A 31 -13.65 -9.71 24.49
N GLY A 32 -12.95 -8.77 23.88
CA GLY A 32 -13.35 -8.14 22.61
C GLY A 32 -14.53 -7.15 22.69
N LYS A 33 -14.93 -6.71 23.88
CA LYS A 33 -15.96 -5.67 24.09
C LYS A 33 -15.47 -4.55 25.00
N LEU A 34 -15.95 -3.33 24.77
CA LEU A 34 -15.68 -2.18 25.64
C LEU A 34 -16.67 -2.17 26.81
N VAL A 35 -16.17 -2.13 28.05
CA VAL A 35 -17.00 -2.03 29.26
C VAL A 35 -16.86 -0.63 29.85
N LEU A 36 -17.96 0.13 29.87
CA LEU A 36 -17.99 1.56 30.15
C LEU A 36 -18.67 1.86 31.51
N SER A 37 -18.15 2.84 32.23
CA SER A 37 -18.79 3.39 33.43
C SER A 37 -19.80 4.48 33.07
N LEU A 38 -20.69 4.84 34.01
CA LEU A 38 -21.69 5.88 33.77
C LEU A 38 -21.04 7.21 33.32
N GLY A 39 -21.47 7.74 32.18
CA GLY A 39 -20.98 9.01 31.61
C GLY A 39 -19.69 8.89 30.80
N ASP A 40 -19.09 7.71 30.69
CA ASP A 40 -17.96 7.50 29.78
C ASP A 40 -18.38 7.74 28.34
N ARG A 41 -17.48 8.36 27.56
CA ARG A 41 -17.69 8.67 26.14
C ARG A 41 -16.59 8.07 25.28
N ILE A 42 -17.01 7.44 24.18
CA ILE A 42 -16.14 6.81 23.19
C ILE A 42 -16.42 7.39 21.81
N GLY A 43 -15.41 7.97 21.18
CA GLY A 43 -15.45 8.44 19.79
C GLY A 43 -14.84 7.42 18.84
N PHE A 44 -15.46 7.24 17.67
CA PHE A 44 -14.93 6.43 16.55
C PHE A 44 -14.41 7.31 15.41
N ASP A 45 -13.96 8.53 15.73
CA ASP A 45 -13.31 9.48 14.84
C ASP A 45 -11.85 9.08 14.54
N THR A 46 -11.67 7.82 14.18
CA THR A 46 -10.39 7.13 14.11
C THR A 46 -10.14 6.58 12.71
N TYR A 47 -8.87 6.26 12.44
CA TYR A 47 -8.42 5.88 11.10
C TYR A 47 -9.18 4.66 10.55
N PHE A 48 -9.47 3.64 11.35
CA PHE A 48 -10.15 2.43 10.87
C PHE A 48 -11.68 2.45 11.00
N ASN A 49 -12.26 3.27 11.87
CA ASN A 49 -13.69 3.21 12.17
C ASN A 49 -14.50 4.42 11.71
N SER A 50 -13.87 5.45 11.14
CA SER A 50 -14.59 6.55 10.51
C SER A 50 -15.01 6.21 9.08
N PHE A 51 -16.00 6.95 8.57
CA PHE A 51 -16.49 6.87 7.19
C PHE A 51 -16.31 8.24 6.52
N ALA A 52 -16.06 8.27 5.20
CA ALA A 52 -15.84 9.51 4.46
C ALA A 52 -16.93 9.74 3.40
N PRO A 53 -18.11 10.29 3.77
CA PRO A 53 -19.25 10.39 2.87
C PRO A 53 -18.95 11.07 1.54
N ASN A 54 -18.20 12.18 1.56
CA ASN A 54 -17.88 12.93 0.35
C ASN A 54 -17.01 12.12 -0.63
N SER A 55 -16.07 11.31 -0.13
CA SER A 55 -15.26 10.42 -0.96
C SER A 55 -16.08 9.30 -1.58
N TRP A 56 -16.89 8.61 -0.77
CA TRP A 56 -17.73 7.53 -1.25
C TRP A 56 -18.76 8.04 -2.27
N LYS A 57 -19.37 9.21 -2.03
CA LYS A 57 -20.27 9.88 -2.98
C LYS A 57 -19.60 10.22 -4.30
N LYS A 58 -18.33 10.66 -4.26
CA LYS A 58 -17.55 11.00 -5.45
C LYS A 58 -17.19 9.77 -6.28
N TYR A 59 -16.62 8.74 -5.65
CA TYR A 59 -15.97 7.63 -6.37
C TYR A 59 -16.87 6.42 -6.58
N THR A 60 -17.95 6.29 -5.81
CA THR A 60 -18.80 5.10 -5.81
C THR A 60 -20.24 5.44 -6.19
N ARG A 61 -21.01 4.41 -6.54
CA ARG A 61 -22.45 4.45 -6.78
C ARG A 61 -23.26 4.11 -5.52
N LEU A 62 -22.63 4.13 -4.34
CA LEU A 62 -23.30 3.96 -3.06
C LEU A 62 -24.29 5.11 -2.84
N SER A 63 -25.51 4.78 -2.45
CA SER A 63 -26.64 5.70 -2.22
C SER A 63 -27.19 5.59 -0.79
N SER A 64 -27.13 4.41 -0.19
CA SER A 64 -27.61 4.14 1.17
C SER A 64 -26.47 3.79 2.11
N LEU A 65 -26.56 4.30 3.34
CA LEU A 65 -25.60 4.05 4.41
C LEU A 65 -26.34 3.83 5.72
N ASP A 66 -26.23 2.63 6.28
CA ASP A 66 -26.78 2.28 7.58
C ASP A 66 -25.63 2.13 8.58
N LEU A 67 -25.75 2.80 9.72
CA LEU A 67 -24.81 2.70 10.83
C LEU A 67 -25.48 1.98 11.99
N GLU A 68 -24.88 0.88 12.43
CA GLU A 68 -25.33 0.10 13.58
C GLU A 68 -24.29 0.10 14.69
N ILE A 69 -24.74 0.22 15.94
CA ILE A 69 -23.94 -0.04 17.16
C ILE A 69 -24.68 -1.05 18.02
N ASN A 70 -23.96 -2.10 18.42
CA ASN A 70 -24.49 -3.17 19.27
C ASN A 70 -23.81 -3.16 20.63
N GLY A 71 -24.57 -3.47 21.66
CA GLY A 71 -24.08 -3.50 23.02
C GLY A 71 -25.07 -4.15 24.00
N LYS A 72 -24.84 -3.90 25.27
CA LYS A 72 -25.69 -4.32 26.37
C LYS A 72 -25.81 -3.18 27.38
N GLY A 73 -27.04 -2.86 27.75
CA GLY A 73 -27.36 -1.75 28.64
C GLY A 73 -27.82 -0.51 27.90
N ARG A 74 -27.97 0.61 28.63
CA ARG A 74 -28.43 1.90 28.10
C ARG A 74 -27.26 2.81 27.74
N PHE A 75 -27.31 3.33 26.52
CA PHE A 75 -26.31 4.25 25.99
C PHE A 75 -26.93 5.23 25.00
N ARG A 76 -26.29 6.39 24.84
CA ARG A 76 -26.61 7.38 23.83
C ARG A 76 -25.63 7.24 22.68
N VAL A 77 -26.14 7.20 21.45
CA VAL A 77 -25.31 7.25 20.23
C VAL A 77 -25.52 8.59 19.55
N ARG A 78 -24.43 9.26 19.19
CA ARG A 78 -24.40 10.45 18.34
C ARG A 78 -23.63 10.16 17.07
N ILE A 79 -24.21 10.44 15.92
CA ILE A 79 -23.48 10.43 14.65
C ILE A 79 -22.99 11.84 14.40
N LEU A 80 -21.68 12.03 14.29
CA LEU A 80 -21.06 13.33 14.04
C LEU A 80 -20.53 13.38 12.60
N GLY A 81 -20.87 14.46 11.90
CA GLY A 81 -20.32 14.81 10.59
C GLY A 81 -19.40 16.02 10.70
N GLY A 82 -18.19 15.91 10.17
CA GLY A 82 -17.14 16.93 10.21
C GLY A 82 -16.76 17.43 8.82
N ASN A 83 -16.48 18.73 8.71
CA ASN A 83 -15.88 19.36 7.53
C ASN A 83 -14.77 20.33 7.93
N ARG A 84 -13.72 20.41 7.11
CA ARG A 84 -12.67 21.41 7.24
C ARG A 84 -13.13 22.75 6.68
N LYS A 85 -12.90 23.83 7.42
CA LYS A 85 -13.18 25.21 7.00
C LYS A 85 -11.96 26.08 7.29
N GLY A 86 -11.07 26.20 6.30
CA GLY A 86 -9.78 26.85 6.49
C GLY A 86 -8.87 25.99 7.37
N SER A 87 -8.37 26.55 8.48
CA SER A 87 -7.58 25.84 9.49
C SER A 87 -8.44 25.07 10.50
N ASP A 88 -9.73 25.39 10.62
CA ASP A 88 -10.61 24.82 11.64
C ASP A 88 -11.41 23.64 11.10
N ILE A 89 -11.87 22.79 12.01
CA ILE A 89 -12.79 21.69 11.71
C ILE A 89 -14.09 21.94 12.47
N ARG A 90 -15.22 21.82 11.77
CA ARG A 90 -16.55 22.00 12.36
C ARG A 90 -17.29 20.67 12.32
N PHE A 91 -17.77 20.25 13.49
CA PHE A 91 -18.61 19.07 13.64
C PHE A 91 -20.08 19.45 13.82
N LYS A 92 -20.97 18.61 13.33
CA LYS A 92 -22.42 18.68 13.54
C LYS A 92 -22.93 17.31 13.94
N VAL A 93 -23.91 17.29 14.84
CA VAL A 93 -24.67 16.07 15.15
C VAL A 93 -25.66 15.84 14.00
N VAL A 94 -25.52 14.71 13.32
CA VAL A 94 -26.37 14.26 12.21
C VAL A 94 -27.57 13.50 12.75
N ALA A 95 -27.36 12.64 13.74
CA ALA A 95 -28.39 11.90 14.44
C ALA A 95 -27.98 11.69 15.92
N GLU A 96 -28.96 11.61 16.80
CA GLU A 96 -28.74 11.34 18.23
C GLU A 96 -29.93 10.55 18.79
N GLU A 97 -29.64 9.45 19.49
CA GLU A 97 -30.67 8.62 20.11
C GLU A 97 -30.14 7.97 21.39
N GLU A 98 -31.02 7.84 22.39
CA GLU A 98 -30.79 6.99 23.56
C GLU A 98 -31.44 5.63 23.30
N VAL A 99 -30.65 4.58 23.39
CA VAL A 99 -31.11 3.23 23.09
C VAL A 99 -30.78 2.26 24.21
N LYS A 100 -31.41 1.08 24.15
CA LYS A 100 -31.03 -0.07 24.95
C LYS A 100 -30.58 -1.18 24.02
N ASP A 101 -29.38 -1.71 24.27
CA ASP A 101 -28.74 -2.83 23.59
C ASP A 101 -28.40 -2.63 22.08
N ARG A 102 -29.19 -1.89 21.29
CA ARG A 102 -28.94 -1.69 19.85
C ARG A 102 -29.36 -0.31 19.35
N PHE A 103 -28.51 0.29 18.52
CA PHE A 103 -28.78 1.50 17.75
C PHE A 103 -28.68 1.22 16.25
N LEU A 104 -29.60 1.78 15.46
CA LEU A 104 -29.58 1.71 14.00
C LEU A 104 -30.01 3.07 13.42
N ALA A 105 -29.15 3.67 12.62
CA ALA A 105 -29.50 4.85 11.83
C ALA A 105 -29.41 4.53 10.33
N GLU A 106 -30.52 4.70 9.64
CA GLU A 106 -30.60 4.58 8.18
C GLU A 106 -30.44 5.97 7.54
N MET A 107 -29.42 6.14 6.71
CA MET A 107 -29.09 7.42 6.09
C MET A 107 -29.00 7.28 4.58
N ARG A 108 -29.29 8.39 3.88
CA ARG A 108 -29.02 8.52 2.45
C ARG A 108 -27.70 9.25 2.29
N LEU A 109 -26.80 8.70 1.47
CA LEU A 109 -25.47 9.28 1.30
C LEU A 109 -25.54 10.68 0.66
N GLU A 110 -26.55 10.95 -0.17
CA GLU A 110 -26.76 12.27 -0.78
C GLU A 110 -26.93 13.39 0.26
N ASP A 111 -27.60 13.11 1.38
CA ASP A 111 -27.88 14.05 2.47
C ASP A 111 -26.66 14.32 3.37
N LEU A 112 -25.61 13.50 3.22
CA LEU A 112 -24.38 13.60 4.00
C LEU A 112 -23.32 14.37 3.21
N ASP A 113 -23.21 15.68 3.43
CA ASP A 113 -22.10 16.51 2.91
C ASP A 113 -21.02 16.68 3.98
N TYR A 114 -20.25 15.61 4.21
CA TYR A 114 -19.21 15.55 5.24
C TYR A 114 -17.95 14.84 4.73
N GLU A 115 -16.78 15.40 5.04
CA GLU A 115 -15.49 14.76 4.80
C GLU A 115 -15.24 13.58 5.75
N LEU A 116 -15.74 13.66 6.98
CA LEU A 116 -15.60 12.63 8.00
C LEU A 116 -16.93 12.43 8.73
N LEU A 117 -17.34 11.18 8.92
CA LEU A 117 -18.53 10.77 9.64
C LEU A 117 -18.16 9.64 10.61
N TYR A 118 -18.59 9.74 11.86
CA TYR A 118 -18.31 8.71 12.86
C TYR A 118 -19.37 8.70 13.97
N PRO A 119 -19.62 7.53 14.61
CA PRO A 119 -20.40 7.47 15.82
C PRO A 119 -19.57 7.85 17.05
N GLU A 120 -20.25 8.40 18.04
CA GLU A 120 -19.79 8.54 19.41
C GLU A 120 -20.82 7.89 20.33
N VAL A 121 -20.35 7.16 21.33
CA VAL A 121 -21.19 6.45 22.30
C VAL A 121 -20.94 7.01 23.69
N GLU A 122 -22.01 7.33 24.41
CA GLU A 122 -21.99 7.75 25.81
C GLU A 122 -22.77 6.75 26.67
N SER A 123 -22.14 6.23 27.72
CA SER A 123 -22.81 5.32 28.64
C SER A 123 -23.80 6.06 29.54
N LEU A 124 -25.03 5.54 29.66
CA LEU A 124 -26.08 6.10 30.51
C LEU A 124 -26.32 5.28 31.79
N GLU A 125 -25.52 4.23 32.02
CA GLU A 125 -25.53 3.43 33.23
C GLU A 125 -24.17 2.76 33.49
N GLU A 126 -24.02 2.15 34.66
CA GLU A 126 -22.77 1.48 35.04
C GLU A 126 -22.67 0.09 34.39
N GLY A 127 -21.49 -0.25 33.88
CA GLY A 127 -21.24 -1.57 33.28
C GLY A 127 -21.88 -1.78 31.91
N CYS A 128 -22.15 -0.69 31.19
CA CYS A 128 -22.61 -0.74 29.80
C CYS A 128 -21.54 -1.39 28.93
N GLU A 129 -21.94 -2.29 28.04
CA GLU A 129 -21.02 -2.99 27.14
C GLU A 129 -21.25 -2.55 25.70
N ILE A 130 -20.19 -2.20 24.96
CA ILE A 130 -20.25 -2.00 23.51
C ILE A 130 -19.54 -3.17 22.84
N HIS A 131 -20.27 -3.91 22.01
CA HIS A 131 -19.81 -5.12 21.34
C HIS A 131 -19.22 -4.83 19.95
N GLY A 132 -19.46 -3.63 19.42
CA GLY A 132 -18.96 -3.17 18.13
C GLY A 132 -20.09 -2.53 17.31
N GLY A 133 -19.88 -2.46 16.01
CA GLY A 133 -20.87 -1.90 15.09
C GLY A 133 -20.51 -2.18 13.65
N SER A 134 -21.25 -1.57 12.73
CA SER A 134 -20.97 -1.71 11.31
C SER A 134 -21.53 -0.58 10.48
N TYR A 135 -20.86 -0.33 9.35
CA TYR A 135 -21.44 0.36 8.20
C TYR A 135 -21.98 -0.68 7.22
N SER A 136 -23.21 -0.50 6.76
CA SER A 136 -23.84 -1.38 5.78
C SER A 136 -24.64 -0.58 4.75
N SER A 137 -25.03 -1.22 3.66
CA SER A 137 -25.81 -0.60 2.59
C SER A 137 -26.83 -1.59 2.03
N ARG A 138 -27.95 -1.06 1.54
CA ARG A 138 -29.00 -1.82 0.85
C ARG A 138 -28.79 -1.85 -0.67
N ASP A 139 -27.77 -1.17 -1.18
CA ASP A 139 -27.52 -1.04 -2.61
C ASP A 139 -26.98 -2.34 -3.22
N GLU A 140 -27.19 -2.50 -4.52
CA GLU A 140 -26.67 -3.64 -5.28
C GLU A 140 -25.17 -3.48 -5.55
N LYS A 141 -24.39 -4.47 -5.11
CA LYS A 141 -22.93 -4.53 -5.29
C LYS A 141 -22.56 -5.22 -6.61
N THR A 142 -21.41 -4.89 -7.17
CA THR A 142 -20.80 -5.77 -8.19
C THR A 142 -20.13 -6.97 -7.53
N ASP A 143 -20.05 -8.09 -8.25
CA ASP A 143 -19.25 -9.23 -7.80
C ASP A 143 -17.76 -8.90 -7.92
N LEU A 144 -17.17 -8.48 -6.80
CA LEU A 144 -15.75 -8.20 -6.68
C LEU A 144 -15.04 -9.42 -6.10
N ARG A 145 -14.00 -9.88 -6.80
CA ARG A 145 -13.08 -10.92 -6.32
C ARG A 145 -11.64 -10.43 -6.31
N LEU A 146 -10.94 -10.65 -5.20
CA LEU A 146 -9.58 -10.21 -4.91
C LEU A 146 -8.58 -11.38 -4.95
N SER A 147 -7.50 -11.22 -5.70
CA SER A 147 -6.31 -12.06 -5.54
C SER A 147 -5.28 -11.33 -4.69
N ILE A 148 -5.02 -11.78 -3.48
CA ILE A 148 -4.02 -11.19 -2.58
C ILE A 148 -2.69 -11.88 -2.84
N VAL A 149 -1.66 -11.11 -3.17
CA VAL A 149 -0.34 -11.61 -3.53
C VAL A 149 0.69 -11.12 -2.54
N PHE A 150 1.31 -12.07 -1.82
CA PHE A 150 2.53 -11.83 -1.05
C PHE A 150 3.75 -12.30 -1.83
N CYS A 151 4.83 -11.54 -1.82
CA CYS A 151 6.15 -11.98 -2.30
C CYS A 151 7.10 -12.08 -1.12
N THR A 152 7.61 -13.28 -0.81
CA THR A 152 8.48 -13.48 0.36
C THR A 152 9.85 -14.05 0.04
N PHE A 153 10.84 -13.66 0.84
CA PHE A 153 12.16 -14.27 0.85
C PHE A 153 12.63 -14.50 2.30
N ARG A 154 12.34 -15.69 2.83
CA ARG A 154 12.74 -16.13 4.20
C ARG A 154 12.19 -15.23 5.31
N ARG A 155 10.87 -14.95 5.27
CA ARG A 155 10.12 -14.22 6.30
C ARG A 155 8.90 -14.98 6.79
N GLU A 156 9.12 -16.23 7.14
CA GLU A 156 8.10 -17.17 7.59
C GLU A 156 7.24 -16.59 8.73
N ASP A 157 7.87 -15.95 9.72
CA ASP A 157 7.17 -15.39 10.88
C ASP A 157 6.13 -14.33 10.51
N PHE A 158 6.41 -13.48 9.52
CA PHE A 158 5.44 -12.46 9.09
C PHE A 158 4.33 -13.08 8.26
N ILE A 159 4.66 -13.99 7.35
CA ILE A 159 3.68 -14.72 6.55
C ILE A 159 2.71 -15.47 7.47
N ASP A 160 3.20 -16.12 8.52
CA ASP A 160 2.39 -16.91 9.44
C ASP A 160 1.42 -16.04 10.24
N LYS A 161 1.91 -14.90 10.73
CA LYS A 161 1.07 -13.91 11.43
C LYS A 161 0.00 -13.33 10.50
N ASN A 162 0.34 -13.00 9.26
CA ASN A 162 -0.60 -12.45 8.29
C ASN A 162 -1.65 -13.48 7.86
N ILE A 163 -1.26 -14.74 7.64
CA ILE A 163 -2.20 -15.84 7.37
C ILE A 163 -3.14 -16.06 8.55
N LEU A 164 -2.63 -16.04 9.79
CA LEU A 164 -3.45 -16.18 10.99
C LEU A 164 -4.46 -15.03 11.13
N ASN A 165 -4.02 -13.79 10.87
CA ASN A 165 -4.88 -12.60 10.86
C ASN A 165 -6.01 -12.74 9.83
N LEU A 166 -5.68 -13.13 8.60
CA LEU A 166 -6.67 -13.37 7.53
C LEU A 166 -7.61 -14.51 7.86
N ARG A 167 -7.10 -15.62 8.41
CA ARG A 167 -7.91 -16.77 8.80
C ARG A 167 -8.93 -16.38 9.87
N ARG A 168 -8.50 -15.71 10.94
CA ARG A 168 -9.38 -15.30 12.05
C ARG A 168 -10.40 -14.23 11.63
N GLY A 169 -9.96 -13.23 10.87
CA GLY A 169 -10.81 -12.09 10.52
C GLY A 169 -11.67 -12.28 9.28
N ILE A 170 -11.41 -13.31 8.47
CA ILE A 170 -12.15 -13.55 7.21
C ILE A 170 -12.64 -15.00 7.10
N LEU A 171 -11.75 -15.99 7.18
CA LEU A 171 -12.13 -17.38 6.90
C LEU A 171 -13.04 -17.98 7.99
N GLU A 172 -12.74 -17.66 9.25
CA GLU A 172 -13.47 -18.12 10.45
C GLU A 172 -14.64 -17.19 10.82
N ASP A 173 -14.78 -16.04 10.17
CA ASP A 173 -15.87 -15.10 10.36
C ASP A 173 -16.97 -15.35 9.30
N ASP A 174 -18.02 -16.08 9.70
CA ASP A 174 -19.15 -16.43 8.82
C ASP A 174 -19.87 -15.20 8.23
N HIS A 175 -19.68 -14.02 8.84
CA HIS A 175 -20.29 -12.77 8.38
C HIS A 175 -19.32 -11.89 7.58
N SER A 176 -18.09 -12.34 7.32
CA SER A 176 -17.12 -11.55 6.55
C SER A 176 -17.58 -11.39 5.10
N PRO A 177 -17.62 -10.16 4.56
CA PRO A 177 -17.99 -9.93 3.15
C PRO A 177 -16.93 -10.45 2.17
N LEU A 178 -15.76 -10.85 2.68
CA LEU A 178 -14.58 -11.26 1.93
C LEU A 178 -14.41 -12.78 1.79
N ARG A 179 -15.11 -13.58 2.60
CA ARG A 179 -14.84 -15.02 2.80
C ARG A 179 -14.75 -15.82 1.50
N ASP A 180 -15.70 -15.63 0.60
CA ASP A 180 -15.78 -16.34 -0.69
C ASP A 180 -15.32 -15.48 -1.89
N HIS A 181 -14.80 -14.29 -1.59
CA HIS A 181 -14.45 -13.26 -2.56
C HIS A 181 -12.95 -13.00 -2.62
N LEU A 182 -12.11 -13.84 -2.00
CA LEU A 182 -10.67 -13.71 -2.08
C LEU A 182 -9.93 -15.04 -2.25
N ARG A 183 -8.70 -14.96 -2.73
CA ARG A 183 -7.68 -16.02 -2.64
C ARG A 183 -6.33 -15.39 -2.32
N ILE A 184 -5.53 -16.06 -1.51
CA ILE A 184 -4.18 -15.64 -1.14
C ILE A 184 -3.17 -16.47 -1.94
N SER A 185 -2.20 -15.81 -2.53
CA SER A 185 -1.07 -16.41 -3.23
C SER A 185 0.22 -15.94 -2.57
N VAL A 186 1.01 -16.86 -2.01
CA VAL A 186 2.32 -16.54 -1.45
C VAL A 186 3.40 -17.02 -2.41
N VAL A 187 4.08 -16.09 -3.06
CA VAL A 187 5.21 -16.38 -3.93
C VAL A 187 6.47 -16.46 -3.08
N ASP A 188 6.99 -17.67 -2.90
CA ASP A 188 8.14 -17.96 -2.07
C ASP A 188 9.43 -17.97 -2.89
N ASN A 189 10.11 -16.82 -2.92
CA ASN A 189 11.44 -16.67 -3.54
C ASN A 189 12.54 -17.37 -2.72
N GLY A 190 12.27 -17.70 -1.45
CA GLY A 190 13.20 -18.38 -0.55
C GLY A 190 13.19 -19.90 -0.69
N ASN A 191 12.09 -20.46 -1.20
CA ASN A 191 11.78 -21.90 -1.23
C ASN A 191 11.90 -22.55 0.16
N THR A 192 11.40 -21.85 1.19
CA THR A 192 11.44 -22.25 2.59
C THR A 192 10.06 -22.53 3.19
N LEU A 193 8.98 -22.08 2.55
CA LEU A 193 7.61 -22.36 2.96
C LEU A 193 7.18 -23.75 2.45
N LYS A 194 6.78 -24.64 3.36
CA LYS A 194 6.25 -25.98 3.04
C LYS A 194 4.93 -26.22 3.75
N ASN A 195 4.00 -26.92 3.10
CA ASN A 195 2.74 -27.42 3.67
C ASN A 195 1.86 -26.31 4.29
N ARG A 196 1.66 -25.20 3.58
CA ARG A 196 0.83 -24.08 4.07
C ARG A 196 -0.48 -23.90 3.31
N ASP A 197 -0.70 -24.66 2.25
CA ASP A 197 -1.89 -24.52 1.40
C ASP A 197 -3.17 -24.76 2.19
N ILE A 198 -4.18 -23.93 1.93
CA ILE A 198 -5.52 -24.04 2.48
C ILE A 198 -6.48 -24.00 1.31
N ASP A 199 -7.26 -25.06 1.14
CA ASP A 199 -8.13 -25.22 -0.03
C ASP A 199 -9.02 -23.98 -0.25
N ASN A 200 -9.07 -23.52 -1.51
CA ASN A 200 -9.78 -22.32 -1.97
C ASN A 200 -9.42 -20.99 -1.27
N PHE A 201 -8.46 -20.96 -0.35
CA PHE A 201 -8.12 -19.76 0.43
C PHE A 201 -6.66 -19.33 0.27
N LEU A 202 -5.72 -20.27 0.28
CA LEU A 202 -4.29 -19.97 0.23
C LEU A 202 -3.51 -21.00 -0.57
N GLU A 203 -2.65 -20.52 -1.46
CA GLU A 203 -1.72 -21.33 -2.24
C GLU A 203 -0.30 -20.73 -2.20
N VAL A 204 0.72 -21.59 -1.99
CA VAL A 204 2.13 -21.20 -1.99
C VAL A 204 2.80 -21.61 -3.30
N PHE A 205 3.42 -20.63 -3.97
CA PHE A 205 4.14 -20.85 -5.22
C PHE A 205 5.66 -20.75 -5.01
N PRO A 206 6.43 -21.84 -5.18
CA PRO A 206 7.88 -21.76 -5.17
C PRO A 206 8.38 -20.94 -6.36
N ASN A 207 9.39 -20.11 -6.12
CA ASN A 207 9.97 -19.22 -7.12
C ASN A 207 11.48 -19.04 -6.92
N LYS A 208 12.21 -18.78 -8.00
CA LYS A 208 13.62 -18.36 -7.88
C LYS A 208 13.70 -16.97 -7.26
N ASN A 209 14.83 -16.65 -6.61
CA ASN A 209 15.04 -15.31 -6.08
C ASN A 209 15.37 -14.32 -7.20
N LEU A 210 14.32 -13.80 -7.82
CA LEU A 210 14.37 -12.80 -8.87
C LEU A 210 13.95 -11.42 -8.34
N GLY A 211 14.11 -11.23 -7.04
CA GLY A 211 13.76 -10.01 -6.31
C GLY A 211 12.26 -9.76 -6.23
N GLY A 212 11.89 -8.53 -5.81
CA GLY A 212 10.50 -8.14 -5.60
C GLY A 212 9.69 -8.18 -6.88
N SER A 213 10.19 -7.59 -7.96
CA SER A 213 9.46 -7.53 -9.23
C SER A 213 9.23 -8.92 -9.82
N GLY A 214 10.19 -9.84 -9.68
CA GLY A 214 10.03 -11.23 -10.10
C GLY A 214 8.97 -11.98 -9.29
N GLY A 215 8.94 -11.80 -7.97
CA GLY A 215 7.93 -12.42 -7.12
C GLY A 215 6.52 -11.86 -7.37
N PHE A 216 6.39 -10.53 -7.46
CA PHE A 216 5.11 -9.90 -7.80
C PHE A 216 4.64 -10.25 -9.22
N ALA A 217 5.52 -10.26 -10.22
CA ALA A 217 5.17 -10.68 -11.57
C ALA A 217 4.67 -12.14 -11.58
N ARG A 218 5.31 -13.04 -10.83
CA ARG A 218 4.84 -14.43 -10.67
C ARG A 218 3.43 -14.46 -10.08
N GLY A 219 3.20 -13.75 -8.97
CA GLY A 219 1.89 -13.74 -8.30
C GLY A 219 0.79 -13.10 -9.15
N ILE A 220 1.12 -12.08 -9.93
CA ILE A 220 0.21 -11.50 -10.93
C ILE A 220 -0.15 -12.54 -11.99
N LEU A 221 0.84 -13.27 -12.54
CA LEU A 221 0.58 -14.33 -13.52
C LEU A 221 -0.31 -15.44 -12.96
N GLU A 222 -0.07 -15.87 -11.72
CA GLU A 222 -0.90 -16.88 -11.04
C GLU A 222 -2.33 -16.39 -10.79
N SER A 223 -2.49 -15.09 -10.49
CA SER A 223 -3.80 -14.45 -10.37
C SER A 223 -4.55 -14.43 -11.70
N LEU A 224 -3.86 -14.15 -12.82
CA LEU A 224 -4.47 -14.07 -14.15
C LEU A 224 -4.92 -15.43 -14.72
N LYS A 225 -4.49 -16.55 -14.13
CA LYS A 225 -4.98 -17.89 -14.52
C LYS A 225 -6.46 -18.09 -14.21
N ASP A 226 -6.98 -17.38 -13.22
CA ASP A 226 -8.40 -17.42 -12.86
C ASP A 226 -9.07 -16.11 -13.28
N SER A 227 -9.89 -16.18 -14.33
CA SER A 227 -10.59 -15.03 -14.90
C SER A 227 -11.65 -14.43 -13.97
N ARG A 228 -11.99 -15.09 -12.87
CA ARG A 228 -12.95 -14.58 -11.88
C ARG A 228 -12.35 -13.44 -11.06
N PHE A 229 -11.02 -13.34 -10.92
CA PHE A 229 -10.41 -12.22 -10.20
C PHE A 229 -10.58 -10.91 -10.96
N THR A 230 -11.20 -9.95 -10.28
CA THR A 230 -11.41 -8.60 -10.80
C THR A 230 -10.23 -7.69 -10.46
N HIS A 231 -9.56 -7.96 -9.33
CA HIS A 231 -8.51 -7.11 -8.77
C HIS A 231 -7.42 -7.97 -8.12
N ILE A 232 -6.19 -7.44 -8.09
CA ILE A 232 -5.02 -8.04 -7.47
C ILE A 232 -4.52 -7.06 -6.40
N LEU A 233 -4.44 -7.50 -5.16
CA LEU A 233 -3.84 -6.74 -4.06
C LEU A 233 -2.41 -7.23 -3.83
N LEU A 234 -1.43 -6.37 -4.12
CA LEU A 234 -0.03 -6.64 -3.84
C LEU A 234 0.30 -6.21 -2.41
N LEU A 235 0.96 -7.09 -1.66
CA LEU A 235 1.41 -6.89 -0.29
C LEU A 235 2.87 -7.33 -0.14
N ASP A 236 3.66 -6.54 0.59
CA ASP A 236 5.02 -6.94 1.01
C ASP A 236 4.96 -8.04 2.08
N ASP A 237 6.06 -8.78 2.26
CA ASP A 237 6.12 -9.87 3.23
C ASP A 237 6.36 -9.42 4.67
N ASP A 238 6.89 -8.22 4.91
CA ASP A 238 7.22 -7.68 6.23
C ASP A 238 6.28 -6.56 6.71
N ILE A 239 5.02 -6.66 6.32
CA ILE A 239 3.95 -5.80 6.80
C ILE A 239 3.12 -6.46 7.90
N ARG A 240 2.43 -5.61 8.67
CA ARG A 240 1.18 -5.94 9.37
C ARG A 240 0.06 -5.10 8.77
N PHE A 241 -1.16 -5.60 8.70
CA PHE A 241 -2.31 -4.84 8.19
C PHE A 241 -3.60 -5.20 8.95
N SER A 242 -4.57 -4.28 8.93
CA SER A 242 -5.88 -4.51 9.54
C SER A 242 -6.83 -5.18 8.55
N VAL A 243 -7.63 -6.15 9.01
CA VAL A 243 -8.72 -6.73 8.20
C VAL A 243 -9.73 -5.65 7.81
N THR A 244 -9.91 -4.61 8.62
CA THR A 244 -10.75 -3.46 8.28
C THR A 244 -10.27 -2.75 7.01
N SER A 245 -8.95 -2.69 6.75
CA SER A 245 -8.43 -2.13 5.49
C SER A 245 -8.86 -2.94 4.27
N LEU A 246 -8.96 -4.27 4.39
CA LEU A 246 -9.43 -5.12 3.31
C LEU A 246 -10.94 -4.99 3.09
N GLU A 247 -11.72 -4.86 4.16
CA GLU A 247 -13.17 -4.65 4.05
C GLU A 247 -13.50 -3.30 3.42
N ILE A 248 -12.83 -2.22 3.84
CA ILE A 248 -12.99 -0.90 3.21
C ILE A 248 -12.61 -0.99 1.73
N LEU A 249 -11.46 -1.60 1.40
CA LEU A 249 -11.02 -1.78 0.01
C LEU A 249 -12.05 -2.55 -0.82
N HIS A 250 -12.50 -3.72 -0.34
CA HIS A 250 -13.45 -4.57 -1.07
C HIS A 250 -14.80 -3.89 -1.26
N SER A 251 -15.33 -3.28 -0.21
CA SER A 251 -16.61 -2.58 -0.28
C SER A 251 -16.53 -1.36 -1.19
N PHE A 252 -15.48 -0.54 -1.06
CA PHE A 252 -15.28 0.61 -1.94
C PHE A 252 -15.21 0.20 -3.41
N LEU A 253 -14.44 -0.84 -3.74
CA LEU A 253 -14.32 -1.36 -5.10
C LEU A 253 -15.62 -2.00 -5.61
N SER A 254 -16.41 -2.63 -4.75
CA SER A 254 -17.70 -3.25 -5.10
C SER A 254 -18.78 -2.23 -5.49
N PHE A 255 -18.57 -0.95 -5.16
CA PHE A 255 -19.43 0.16 -5.55
C PHE A 255 -18.71 1.17 -6.45
N LEU A 256 -17.49 0.92 -6.90
CA LEU A 256 -16.73 1.87 -7.71
C LEU A 256 -17.50 2.25 -8.98
N ARG A 257 -17.47 3.54 -9.35
CA ARG A 257 -18.03 4.01 -10.62
C ARG A 257 -17.10 3.65 -11.78
N GLU A 258 -17.70 3.51 -12.96
CA GLU A 258 -17.00 3.11 -14.19
C GLU A 258 -15.81 4.02 -14.52
N GLU A 259 -15.96 5.33 -14.30
CA GLU A 259 -14.93 6.34 -14.55
C GLU A 259 -13.64 6.13 -13.72
N PHE A 260 -13.72 5.41 -12.60
CA PHE A 260 -12.60 5.12 -11.70
C PHE A 260 -12.10 3.66 -11.78
N GLU A 261 -12.68 2.80 -12.62
CA GLU A 261 -12.32 1.37 -12.73
C GLU A 261 -10.88 1.11 -13.22
N ARG A 262 -10.13 2.15 -13.59
CA ARG A 262 -8.70 2.06 -13.93
C ARG A 262 -7.78 2.47 -12.79
N HIS A 263 -8.33 3.05 -11.74
CA HIS A 263 -7.54 3.58 -10.63
C HIS A 263 -7.03 2.43 -9.77
N PHE A 264 -5.78 2.57 -9.35
CA PHE A 264 -5.23 1.75 -8.27
C PHE A 264 -5.75 2.29 -6.94
N ILE A 265 -5.85 1.42 -5.94
CA ILE A 265 -6.06 1.84 -4.56
C ILE A 265 -4.75 1.61 -3.80
N GLY A 266 -4.09 2.70 -3.40
CA GLY A 266 -2.84 2.66 -2.64
C GLY A 266 -3.10 2.87 -1.16
N GLY A 267 -2.63 1.94 -0.34
CA GLY A 267 -2.72 2.02 1.11
C GLY A 267 -1.58 2.85 1.72
N SER A 268 -1.89 3.60 2.77
CA SER A 268 -0.89 4.37 3.52
C SER A 268 0.13 3.44 4.19
N LEU A 269 1.40 3.86 4.20
CA LEU A 269 2.47 3.28 5.00
C LEU A 269 2.45 3.90 6.40
N ILE A 270 2.11 3.10 7.40
CA ILE A 270 2.18 3.44 8.82
C ILE A 270 3.49 2.87 9.37
N ASP A 271 4.22 3.62 10.20
CA ASP A 271 5.49 3.15 10.74
C ASP A 271 5.26 2.01 11.75
N LEU A 272 5.89 0.85 11.55
CA LEU A 272 5.78 -0.28 12.47
C LEU A 272 6.34 0.03 13.88
N ALA A 273 7.34 0.92 13.98
CA ALA A 273 7.96 1.32 15.26
C ALA A 273 7.16 2.42 15.97
N LEU A 274 6.44 3.26 15.22
CA LEU A 274 5.53 4.28 15.72
C LEU A 274 4.15 4.04 15.10
N PRO A 275 3.36 3.08 15.61
CA PRO A 275 2.23 2.48 14.90
C PRO A 275 1.01 3.39 14.74
N TYR A 276 1.16 4.69 14.99
CA TYR A 276 0.19 5.75 14.71
C TYR A 276 0.69 6.78 13.68
N LEU A 277 1.97 6.74 13.32
CA LEU A 277 2.58 7.73 12.43
C LEU A 277 2.46 7.27 10.98
N GLN A 278 1.69 8.00 10.18
CA GLN A 278 1.72 7.84 8.73
C GLN A 278 3.02 8.40 8.19
N TYR A 279 3.85 7.51 7.64
CA TYR A 279 5.10 7.89 6.99
C TYR A 279 4.84 8.39 5.56
N GLU A 280 3.96 7.71 4.85
CA GLU A 280 3.67 7.98 3.45
C GLU A 280 2.23 7.57 3.12
N ARG A 281 1.45 8.45 2.49
CA ARG A 281 0.17 8.06 1.86
C ARG A 281 0.39 7.55 0.44
N ASN A 282 1.20 8.30 -0.30
CA ASN A 282 1.74 8.00 -1.61
C ASN A 282 2.93 8.95 -1.84
N ALA A 283 3.61 8.83 -2.98
CA ALA A 283 4.69 9.72 -3.32
C ALA A 283 4.70 10.10 -4.80
N VAL A 284 5.40 11.18 -5.13
CA VAL A 284 5.54 11.71 -6.49
C VAL A 284 6.98 11.58 -6.94
N TRP A 285 7.18 10.99 -8.11
CA TRP A 285 8.47 10.93 -8.80
C TRP A 285 8.53 11.99 -9.90
N ASN A 286 9.52 12.89 -9.83
CA ASN A 286 9.69 13.98 -10.80
C ASN A 286 10.83 13.76 -11.80
N GLY A 287 11.45 12.57 -11.83
CA GLY A 287 12.63 12.27 -12.65
C GLY A 287 13.97 12.50 -11.97
N ILE A 288 13.99 13.17 -10.82
CA ILE A 288 15.22 13.51 -10.08
C ILE A 288 15.14 12.95 -8.65
N SER A 289 14.04 13.25 -7.95
CA SER A 289 13.80 12.89 -6.56
C SER A 289 12.35 12.52 -6.30
N THR A 290 12.14 11.85 -5.17
CA THR A 290 10.82 11.49 -4.64
C THR A 290 10.34 12.56 -3.67
N LYS A 291 9.08 12.98 -3.79
CA LYS A 291 8.37 13.79 -2.79
C LYS A 291 7.28 12.94 -2.14
N LEU A 292 7.35 12.76 -0.81
CA LEU A 292 6.33 12.05 -0.05
C LEU A 292 5.10 12.95 0.14
N ASN A 293 3.91 12.36 0.02
CA ASN A 293 2.64 13.00 0.34
C ASN A 293 2.04 12.38 1.60
N GLY A 294 1.42 13.22 2.44
CA GLY A 294 0.79 12.76 3.69
C GLY A 294 1.78 12.24 4.73
N SER A 295 3.04 12.64 4.67
CA SER A 295 4.08 12.20 5.62
C SER A 295 3.99 12.96 6.94
N GLY A 296 4.26 12.26 8.05
CA GLY A 296 4.36 12.86 9.38
C GLY A 296 3.02 13.15 10.04
N LEU A 297 1.95 12.50 9.59
CA LEU A 297 0.62 12.65 10.19
C LEU A 297 0.45 11.66 11.35
N ASP A 298 -0.03 12.16 12.49
CA ASP A 298 -0.40 11.33 13.63
C ASP A 298 -1.85 10.88 13.48
N LEU A 299 -2.07 9.63 13.08
CA LEU A 299 -3.40 9.09 12.75
C LEU A 299 -4.33 8.94 13.96
N ARG A 300 -3.84 9.18 15.19
CA ARG A 300 -4.69 9.29 16.39
C ARG A 300 -5.43 10.62 16.44
N LYS A 301 -4.97 11.61 15.69
CA LYS A 301 -5.55 12.95 15.66
C LYS A 301 -6.62 13.06 14.59
N THR A 302 -7.81 13.47 14.97
CA THR A 302 -8.99 13.55 14.08
C THR A 302 -8.71 14.47 12.90
N GLU A 303 -8.01 15.57 13.14
CA GLU A 303 -7.64 16.53 12.12
C GLU A 303 -6.75 15.95 11.02
N CYS A 304 -5.98 14.91 11.32
CA CYS A 304 -5.11 14.25 10.34
C CYS A 304 -5.87 13.32 9.38
N LEU A 305 -7.15 13.03 9.64
CA LEU A 305 -7.99 12.21 8.77
C LEU A 305 -8.64 13.03 7.64
N PHE A 306 -8.77 14.35 7.80
CA PHE A 306 -9.36 15.21 6.77
C PHE A 306 -8.44 15.39 5.57
N GLY A 307 -8.99 15.28 4.36
CA GLY A 307 -8.23 15.27 3.11
C GLY A 307 -7.31 14.05 2.94
N GLY A 308 -7.52 13.00 3.75
CA GLY A 308 -6.84 11.71 3.63
C GLY A 308 -7.18 11.01 2.31
N ASP A 309 -8.45 11.03 1.96
CA ASP A 309 -9.01 10.46 0.74
C ASP A 309 -8.79 11.39 -0.45
N ALA A 310 -8.01 10.96 -1.44
CA ALA A 310 -7.70 11.81 -2.59
C ALA A 310 -7.27 10.99 -3.80
N GLU A 311 -7.64 11.49 -4.98
CA GLU A 311 -6.94 11.14 -6.21
C GLU A 311 -5.53 11.72 -6.17
N ALA A 312 -4.57 10.93 -6.62
CA ALA A 312 -3.18 11.33 -6.63
C ALA A 312 -2.90 12.32 -7.78
N SER A 313 -1.87 13.15 -7.59
CA SER A 313 -1.40 14.08 -8.63
C SER A 313 -0.66 13.36 -9.75
N GLU A 314 -0.44 14.04 -10.88
CA GLU A 314 0.48 13.56 -11.91
C GLU A 314 1.86 13.20 -11.32
N GLY A 315 2.43 12.10 -11.78
CA GLY A 315 3.72 11.61 -11.28
C GLY A 315 3.63 10.81 -9.97
N ALA A 316 2.43 10.64 -9.42
CA ALA A 316 2.25 9.89 -8.19
C ALA A 316 2.31 8.37 -8.41
N TYR A 317 2.74 7.68 -7.36
CA TYR A 317 2.79 6.22 -7.28
C TYR A 317 2.44 5.75 -5.86
N ALA A 318 2.00 4.49 -5.77
CA ALA A 318 1.82 3.77 -4.51
C ALA A 318 2.80 2.61 -4.47
N GLY A 319 3.45 2.41 -3.32
CA GLY A 319 4.31 1.25 -3.13
C GLY A 319 3.50 -0.02 -2.98
N TRP A 320 4.12 -1.15 -3.33
CA TRP A 320 3.48 -2.46 -3.32
C TRP A 320 3.41 -3.13 -1.94
N TRP A 321 3.73 -2.40 -0.86
CA TRP A 321 3.38 -2.82 0.50
C TRP A 321 1.87 -2.96 0.68
N PHE A 322 1.08 -2.13 -0.02
CA PHE A 322 -0.38 -2.21 -0.09
C PHE A 322 -0.87 -1.50 -1.35
N CYS A 323 -1.03 -2.23 -2.46
CA CYS A 323 -1.50 -1.65 -3.72
C CYS A 323 -2.46 -2.59 -4.44
N CYS A 324 -3.72 -2.16 -4.59
CA CYS A 324 -4.74 -2.89 -5.31
C CYS A 324 -4.83 -2.42 -6.76
N ILE A 325 -4.76 -3.37 -7.70
CA ILE A 325 -4.66 -3.14 -9.13
C ILE A 325 -5.78 -3.90 -9.85
N PRO A 326 -6.59 -3.27 -10.70
CA PRO A 326 -7.59 -3.97 -11.51
C PRO A 326 -6.95 -4.95 -12.51
N THR A 327 -7.46 -6.20 -12.61
CA THR A 327 -6.90 -7.19 -13.55
C THR A 327 -7.02 -6.76 -15.00
N ARG A 328 -8.04 -5.95 -15.34
CA ARG A 328 -8.16 -5.35 -16.68
C ARG A 328 -6.98 -4.43 -17.02
N VAL A 329 -6.49 -3.66 -16.04
CA VAL A 329 -5.34 -2.77 -16.23
C VAL A 329 -4.08 -3.59 -16.41
N VAL A 330 -3.93 -4.70 -15.67
CA VAL A 330 -2.81 -5.63 -15.89
C VAL A 330 -2.83 -6.24 -17.29
N LYS A 331 -4.01 -6.65 -17.78
CA LYS A 331 -4.15 -7.23 -19.13
C LYS A 331 -3.79 -6.22 -20.23
N GLU A 332 -4.07 -4.93 -20.00
CA GLU A 332 -3.75 -3.87 -20.95
C GLU A 332 -2.29 -3.39 -20.87
N LEU A 333 -1.80 -3.11 -19.66
CA LEU A 333 -0.44 -2.59 -19.46
C LEU A 333 0.63 -3.67 -19.55
N GLY A 334 0.26 -4.93 -19.32
CA GLY A 334 1.17 -6.05 -19.11
C GLY A 334 1.78 -6.05 -17.72
N LEU A 335 2.83 -6.85 -17.56
CA LEU A 335 3.55 -7.06 -16.31
C LEU A 335 4.54 -5.92 -16.01
N PRO A 336 5.08 -5.82 -14.78
CA PRO A 336 6.10 -4.83 -14.44
C PRO A 336 7.40 -5.03 -15.21
N LEU A 337 8.29 -4.04 -15.16
CA LEU A 337 9.65 -4.19 -15.67
C LEU A 337 10.44 -5.21 -14.84
N PRO A 338 11.40 -5.95 -15.44
CA PRO A 338 12.25 -6.94 -14.77
C PRO A 338 13.36 -6.27 -13.95
N PHE A 339 12.97 -5.32 -13.11
CA PHE A 339 13.85 -4.88 -12.04
C PHE A 339 14.02 -6.02 -11.04
N PHE A 340 15.19 -6.08 -10.40
CA PHE A 340 15.35 -7.00 -9.28
C PHE A 340 14.61 -6.42 -8.06
N LEU A 341 14.89 -5.15 -7.74
CA LEU A 341 14.27 -4.40 -6.65
C LEU A 341 14.21 -2.91 -7.00
N LYS A 342 13.25 -2.18 -6.41
CA LYS A 342 13.08 -0.71 -6.50
C LYS A 342 12.70 -0.18 -7.88
N GLY A 343 11.63 0.61 -7.91
CA GLY A 343 11.19 1.39 -9.07
C GLY A 343 10.15 0.69 -9.95
N ASP A 344 9.83 -0.55 -9.65
CA ASP A 344 8.78 -1.35 -10.27
C ASP A 344 7.39 -0.81 -9.92
N ASP A 345 7.15 -0.54 -8.64
CA ASP A 345 5.98 0.17 -8.12
C ASP A 345 5.78 1.57 -8.72
N VAL A 346 6.87 2.33 -8.78
CA VAL A 346 6.92 3.67 -9.39
C VAL A 346 6.57 3.57 -10.88
N GLU A 347 7.29 2.73 -11.62
CA GLU A 347 7.11 2.58 -13.05
C GLU A 347 5.71 2.14 -13.41
N TYR A 348 5.14 1.18 -12.69
CA TYR A 348 3.82 0.63 -12.98
C TYR A 348 2.72 1.66 -12.74
N SER A 349 2.83 2.43 -11.65
CA SER A 349 1.90 3.53 -11.35
C SER A 349 1.98 4.64 -12.40
N LEU A 350 3.19 5.04 -12.80
CA LEU A 350 3.39 6.04 -13.85
C LEU A 350 2.90 5.53 -15.22
N ARG A 351 3.10 4.25 -15.54
CA ARG A 351 2.60 3.63 -16.77
C ARG A 351 1.06 3.59 -16.82
N ASN A 352 0.38 3.46 -15.68
CA ASN A 352 -1.08 3.63 -15.59
C ASN A 352 -1.55 5.11 -15.67
N GLY A 353 -0.62 6.05 -15.76
CA GLY A 353 -0.89 7.49 -15.78
C GLY A 353 -1.26 8.04 -14.41
N SER A 354 -0.74 7.46 -13.33
CA SER A 354 -0.98 7.89 -11.94
C SER A 354 -2.47 7.92 -11.54
N LYS A 355 -3.31 7.11 -12.19
CA LYS A 355 -4.68 6.86 -11.75
C LYS A 355 -4.62 6.08 -10.44
N LEU A 356 -4.63 6.80 -9.34
CA LEU A 356 -4.40 6.29 -7.99
C LEU A 356 -5.32 7.02 -7.02
N ILE A 357 -6.01 6.27 -6.18
CA ILE A 357 -6.82 6.77 -5.07
C ILE A 357 -6.19 6.27 -3.77
N SER A 358 -6.07 7.15 -2.79
CA SER A 358 -5.78 6.79 -1.41
C SER A 358 -7.04 6.96 -0.57
N LEU A 359 -7.21 6.11 0.45
CA LEU A 359 -8.38 6.11 1.34
C LEU A 359 -7.93 6.05 2.80
N ASN A 360 -8.62 6.75 3.68
CA ASN A 360 -8.54 6.54 5.12
C ASN A 360 -8.98 5.10 5.46
N GLY A 361 -8.39 4.55 6.51
CA GLY A 361 -8.63 3.17 6.93
C GLY A 361 -7.98 2.11 6.03
N VAL A 362 -7.40 2.47 4.89
CA VAL A 362 -6.68 1.56 3.99
C VAL A 362 -5.17 1.80 4.10
N GLY A 363 -4.47 0.87 4.75
CA GLY A 363 -3.02 0.96 4.92
C GLY A 363 -2.40 -0.27 5.56
N ALA A 364 -1.08 -0.24 5.67
CA ALA A 364 -0.29 -1.29 6.30
C ALA A 364 0.83 -0.68 7.16
N TRP A 365 1.13 -1.33 8.28
CA TRP A 365 2.31 -1.06 9.07
C TRP A 365 3.52 -1.72 8.45
N HIS A 366 4.60 -0.96 8.25
CA HIS A 366 5.85 -1.43 7.68
C HIS A 366 7.03 -0.66 8.29
N GLU A 367 8.24 -1.22 8.22
CA GLU A 367 9.44 -0.52 8.66
C GLU A 367 9.74 0.67 7.74
N ALA A 368 9.40 1.89 8.18
CA ALA A 368 9.61 3.12 7.43
C ALA A 368 11.09 3.54 7.40
N PHE A 369 11.80 3.29 8.50
CA PHE A 369 13.23 3.55 8.64
C PHE A 369 13.98 2.27 8.99
N PRO A 370 14.48 1.53 7.99
CA PRO A 370 15.24 0.33 8.25
C PRO A 370 16.43 0.63 9.15
N LYS A 371 16.54 -0.05 10.31
CA LYS A 371 17.69 0.10 11.23
C LYS A 371 19.04 -0.06 10.50
N ARG A 372 19.05 -0.83 9.42
CA ARG A 372 20.17 -0.95 8.48
C ARG A 372 19.66 -0.95 7.03
N VAL A 373 19.68 0.20 6.37
CA VAL A 373 19.46 0.24 4.92
C VAL A 373 20.57 -0.56 4.23
N ARG A 374 20.19 -1.61 3.52
CA ARG A 374 21.13 -2.41 2.72
C ARG A 374 21.73 -1.52 1.64
N LYS A 375 23.02 -1.21 1.76
CA LYS A 375 23.70 -0.22 0.90
C LYS A 375 23.63 -0.58 -0.59
N TRP A 376 23.55 -1.86 -0.95
CA TRP A 376 23.39 -2.27 -2.35
C TRP A 376 22.07 -1.81 -3.00
N ASN A 377 21.05 -1.41 -2.21
CA ASN A 377 19.86 -0.75 -2.75
C ASN A 377 20.18 0.51 -3.56
N TYR A 378 21.29 1.21 -3.24
CA TYR A 378 21.72 2.39 -3.98
C TYR A 378 21.98 2.09 -5.45
N TYR A 379 22.54 0.92 -5.78
CA TYR A 379 22.75 0.52 -7.18
C TYR A 379 21.43 0.56 -7.96
N TYR A 380 20.39 -0.11 -7.43
CA TYR A 380 19.07 -0.18 -8.07
C TYR A 380 18.35 1.18 -8.10
N GLN A 381 18.44 1.98 -7.03
CA GLN A 381 17.86 3.33 -7.00
C GLN A 381 18.49 4.30 -8.01
N ILE A 382 19.70 4.02 -8.50
CA ILE A 382 20.37 4.84 -9.52
C ILE A 382 19.99 4.30 -10.89
N ARG A 383 20.28 3.01 -11.15
CA ARG A 383 20.04 2.41 -12.46
C ARG A 383 18.55 2.39 -12.83
N ASN A 384 17.69 1.86 -11.96
CA ASN A 384 16.29 1.65 -12.28
C ASN A 384 15.54 3.00 -12.35
N TYR A 385 15.88 3.96 -11.47
CA TYR A 385 15.21 5.26 -11.49
C TYR A 385 15.60 6.10 -12.71
N PHE A 386 16.83 5.93 -13.22
CA PHE A 386 17.19 6.50 -14.52
C PHE A 386 16.36 5.88 -15.64
N ILE A 387 16.34 4.55 -15.73
CA ILE A 387 15.59 3.81 -16.76
C ILE A 387 14.11 4.18 -16.74
N LEU A 388 13.45 4.14 -15.57
CA LEU A 388 12.04 4.50 -15.47
C LEU A 388 11.81 5.98 -15.80
N SER A 389 12.75 6.88 -15.50
CA SER A 389 12.62 8.31 -15.86
C SER A 389 12.65 8.51 -17.37
N VAL A 390 13.55 7.82 -18.08
CA VAL A 390 13.60 7.81 -19.55
C VAL A 390 12.30 7.30 -20.17
N LEU A 391 11.65 6.31 -19.53
CA LEU A 391 10.43 5.67 -20.02
C LEU A 391 9.15 6.42 -19.66
N ARG A 392 9.11 7.13 -18.53
CA ARG A 392 7.87 7.63 -17.93
C ARG A 392 7.81 9.14 -17.74
N ILE A 393 8.94 9.82 -17.63
CA ILE A 393 8.95 11.28 -17.46
C ILE A 393 8.89 11.95 -18.83
N ARG A 394 7.84 12.75 -19.03
CA ARG A 394 7.62 13.49 -20.26
C ARG A 394 8.76 14.48 -20.49
N ARG A 395 9.40 14.39 -21.67
CA ARG A 395 10.53 15.25 -22.08
C ARG A 395 11.75 15.15 -21.16
N TYR A 396 11.99 14.01 -20.53
CA TYR A 396 13.23 13.77 -19.76
C TYR A 396 14.46 13.96 -20.65
N ASP A 397 15.32 14.92 -20.29
CA ASP A 397 16.44 15.34 -21.13
C ASP A 397 17.82 15.17 -20.47
N ARG A 398 18.86 15.59 -21.20
CA ARG A 398 20.26 15.53 -20.74
C ARG A 398 20.48 16.33 -19.46
N SER A 399 19.79 17.45 -19.30
CA SER A 399 19.89 18.33 -18.13
C SER A 399 19.27 17.66 -16.90
N ASP A 400 18.13 17.01 -17.06
CA ASP A 400 17.47 16.26 -15.99
C ASP A 400 18.32 15.07 -15.54
N PHE A 401 18.91 14.32 -16.47
CA PHE A 401 19.87 13.27 -16.14
C PHE A 401 21.08 13.82 -15.38
N LEU A 402 21.65 14.93 -15.84
CA LEU A 402 22.82 15.53 -15.19
C LEU A 402 22.46 15.93 -13.74
N ARG A 403 21.31 16.58 -13.52
CA ARG A 403 20.82 16.91 -12.18
C ARG A 403 20.61 15.65 -11.33
N PHE A 404 19.96 14.64 -11.88
CA PHE A 404 19.72 13.34 -11.24
C PHE A 404 21.03 12.68 -10.77
N SER A 405 22.02 12.60 -11.66
CA SER A 405 23.29 11.93 -11.40
C SER A 405 24.14 12.71 -10.40
N LEU A 406 24.31 14.02 -10.61
CA LEU A 406 25.08 14.89 -9.73
C LEU A 406 24.49 14.95 -8.32
N PHE A 407 23.17 15.04 -8.19
CA PHE A 407 22.51 15.03 -6.88
C PHE A 407 22.86 13.77 -6.06
N ARG A 408 22.80 12.59 -6.69
CA ARG A 408 23.16 11.32 -6.05
C ARG A 408 24.64 11.22 -5.73
N LEU A 409 25.50 11.66 -6.64
CA LEU A 409 26.93 11.64 -6.46
C LEU A 409 27.37 12.54 -5.29
N PHE A 410 26.93 13.80 -5.27
CA PHE A 410 27.30 14.74 -4.21
C PHE A 410 26.78 14.29 -2.84
N LYS A 411 25.55 13.76 -2.78
CA LYS A 411 25.01 13.16 -1.55
C LYS A 411 25.91 12.05 -0.99
N ASN A 412 26.39 11.16 -1.86
CA ASN A 412 27.27 10.05 -1.46
C ASN A 412 28.70 10.52 -1.10
N LEU A 413 29.21 11.57 -1.74
CA LEU A 413 30.51 12.19 -1.41
C LEU A 413 30.48 12.88 -0.04
N ILE A 414 29.43 13.66 0.25
CA ILE A 414 29.26 14.37 1.54
C ILE A 414 29.23 13.38 2.70
N TRP A 415 28.54 12.25 2.52
CA TRP A 415 28.48 11.18 3.52
C TRP A 415 29.70 10.26 3.56
N ARG A 416 30.74 10.55 2.77
CA ARG A 416 32.02 9.81 2.73
C ARG A 416 31.83 8.29 2.59
N ASN A 417 30.78 7.87 1.86
CA ASN A 417 30.38 6.47 1.79
C ASN A 417 31.00 5.81 0.56
N GLU A 418 32.22 5.29 0.70
CA GLU A 418 32.98 4.62 -0.38
C GLU A 418 32.13 3.56 -1.11
N LEU A 419 31.47 2.69 -0.34
CA LEU A 419 30.68 1.61 -0.89
C LEU A 419 29.48 2.13 -1.71
N ALA A 420 28.82 3.21 -1.28
CA ALA A 420 27.75 3.83 -2.07
C ALA A 420 28.26 4.44 -3.39
N LEU A 421 29.48 4.97 -3.41
CA LEU A 421 30.11 5.45 -4.64
C LEU A 421 30.46 4.31 -5.59
N LYS A 422 30.89 3.14 -5.08
CA LYS A 422 31.07 1.95 -5.92
C LYS A 422 29.77 1.46 -6.55
N TYR A 423 28.68 1.43 -5.79
CA TYR A 423 27.35 1.13 -6.33
C TYR A 423 26.92 2.18 -7.37
N THR A 424 27.24 3.46 -7.15
CA THR A 424 27.00 4.54 -8.12
C THR A 424 27.77 4.31 -9.41
N ARG A 425 29.07 4.01 -9.32
CA ARG A 425 29.93 3.73 -10.48
C ARG A 425 29.39 2.55 -11.29
N LYS A 426 29.12 1.42 -10.62
CA LYS A 426 28.56 0.22 -11.29
C LYS A 426 27.21 0.51 -11.93
N ALA A 427 26.34 1.27 -11.28
CA ALA A 427 25.05 1.66 -11.87
C ALA A 427 25.24 2.50 -13.14
N LEU A 428 26.17 3.45 -13.15
CA LEU A 428 26.49 4.26 -14.33
C LEU A 428 27.14 3.42 -15.46
N GLU A 429 28.01 2.47 -15.13
CA GLU A 429 28.56 1.50 -16.08
C GLU A 429 27.45 0.66 -16.75
N ASP A 430 26.51 0.14 -15.96
CA ASP A 430 25.41 -0.65 -16.48
C ASP A 430 24.39 0.21 -17.27
N ILE A 431 24.22 1.50 -16.92
CA ILE A 431 23.40 2.46 -17.69
C ILE A 431 23.97 2.68 -19.10
N LEU A 432 25.30 2.72 -19.28
CA LEU A 432 25.90 2.91 -20.60
C LEU A 432 25.51 1.79 -21.58
N ASN A 433 25.28 0.57 -21.07
CA ASN A 433 24.83 -0.55 -21.89
C ASN A 433 23.31 -0.53 -22.15
N GLY A 434 22.53 0.27 -21.41
CA GLY A 434 21.09 0.45 -21.60
C GLY A 434 20.21 -0.79 -21.38
N ALA A 435 20.78 -1.92 -20.97
CA ALA A 435 20.10 -3.21 -20.92
C ALA A 435 19.60 -3.56 -19.52
N LEU A 436 18.37 -4.09 -19.46
CA LEU A 436 17.88 -4.84 -18.31
C LEU A 436 18.09 -6.34 -18.54
N PRO A 437 18.17 -7.15 -17.46
CA PRO A 437 18.24 -8.60 -17.60
C PRO A 437 17.07 -9.14 -18.43
N THR A 438 17.37 -10.01 -19.39
CA THR A 438 16.38 -10.65 -20.29
C THR A 438 16.06 -12.08 -19.85
N SER A 439 16.79 -12.61 -18.88
CA SER A 439 16.57 -13.92 -18.28
C SER A 439 16.77 -13.89 -16.77
N GLY A 440 16.13 -14.82 -16.05
CA GLY A 440 16.31 -14.96 -14.60
C GLY A 440 17.78 -15.22 -14.20
N SER A 441 18.51 -16.00 -15.00
CA SER A 441 19.95 -16.27 -14.78
C SER A 441 20.81 -15.01 -14.91
N GLU A 442 20.50 -14.12 -15.86
CA GLU A 442 21.19 -12.82 -15.98
C GLU A 442 20.92 -11.94 -14.75
N ALA A 443 19.69 -11.94 -14.25
CA ALA A 443 19.31 -11.17 -13.08
C ALA A 443 19.98 -11.67 -11.80
N GLU A 444 20.06 -12.99 -11.60
CA GLU A 444 20.78 -13.61 -10.49
C GLU A 444 22.28 -13.31 -10.56
N SER A 445 22.89 -13.43 -11.75
CA SER A 445 24.31 -13.10 -11.98
C SER A 445 24.59 -11.62 -11.69
N LEU A 446 23.71 -10.74 -12.16
CA LEU A 446 23.82 -9.32 -11.89
C LEU A 446 23.73 -9.05 -10.38
N GLN A 447 22.73 -9.61 -9.70
CA GLN A 447 22.57 -9.42 -8.26
C GLN A 447 23.80 -9.91 -7.49
N LYS A 448 24.37 -11.06 -7.88
CA LYS A 448 25.61 -11.57 -7.32
C LYS A 448 26.75 -10.56 -7.47
N SER A 449 26.95 -10.01 -8.68
CA SER A 449 27.99 -9.00 -8.93
C SER A 449 27.81 -7.72 -8.12
N VAL A 450 26.56 -7.33 -7.84
CA VAL A 450 26.26 -6.18 -6.97
C VAL A 450 26.61 -6.52 -5.52
N LEU A 451 26.23 -7.69 -5.02
CA LEU A 451 26.52 -8.11 -3.64
C LEU A 451 28.02 -8.33 -3.36
N GLU A 452 28.80 -8.66 -4.38
CA GLU A 452 30.26 -8.82 -4.28
C GLU A 452 31.02 -7.49 -4.11
N LEU A 453 30.38 -6.33 -4.37
CA LEU A 453 31.01 -5.03 -4.15
C LEU A 453 31.26 -4.79 -2.65
N GLN A 454 32.52 -4.53 -2.31
CA GLN A 454 32.98 -4.22 -0.96
C GLN A 454 33.83 -2.95 -0.95
N ALA A 455 33.98 -2.32 0.22
CA ALA A 455 34.96 -1.25 0.39
C ALA A 455 36.37 -1.88 0.36
N ASP A 456 37.28 -1.31 -0.42
CA ASP A 456 38.66 -1.82 -0.59
C ASP A 456 39.72 -0.73 -0.38
N GLY A 457 39.31 0.46 0.09
CA GLY A 457 40.20 1.59 0.27
C GLY A 457 40.43 2.40 -1.01
N THR A 458 39.66 2.17 -2.07
CA THR A 458 39.67 3.07 -3.23
C THR A 458 39.27 4.47 -2.77
N GLY A 459 40.21 5.41 -2.81
CA GLY A 459 40.02 6.76 -2.30
C GLY A 459 38.79 7.46 -2.89
N LEU A 460 38.03 8.16 -2.04
CA LEU A 460 36.79 8.86 -2.41
C LEU A 460 36.95 9.79 -3.61
N GLY A 461 38.10 10.47 -3.73
CA GLY A 461 38.40 11.35 -4.85
C GLY A 461 38.46 10.62 -6.20
N ARG A 462 39.04 9.42 -6.24
CA ARG A 462 39.10 8.59 -7.45
C ARG A 462 37.72 8.08 -7.84
N LEU A 463 36.96 7.53 -6.88
CA LEU A 463 35.58 7.08 -7.16
C LEU A 463 34.68 8.24 -7.60
N GLY A 464 34.84 9.42 -7.00
CA GLY A 464 34.14 10.63 -7.40
C GLY A 464 34.47 11.02 -8.84
N TRP A 465 35.76 11.02 -9.21
CA TRP A 465 36.23 11.28 -10.57
C TRP A 465 35.66 10.26 -11.57
N ASP A 466 35.73 8.97 -11.28
CA ASP A 466 35.19 7.91 -12.13
C ASP A 466 33.68 8.12 -12.38
N CYS A 467 32.91 8.39 -11.32
CA CYS A 467 31.47 8.64 -11.43
C CYS A 467 31.16 9.92 -12.23
N MET A 468 31.94 10.99 -12.05
CA MET A 468 31.80 12.21 -12.85
C MET A 468 32.08 11.94 -14.32
N SER A 469 33.17 11.23 -14.63
CA SER A 469 33.55 10.87 -15.99
C SER A 469 32.46 10.05 -16.69
N LEU A 470 31.95 9.01 -16.02
CA LEU A 470 30.83 8.20 -16.51
C LEU A 470 29.56 9.03 -16.70
N THR A 471 29.25 9.94 -15.76
CA THR A 471 28.11 10.86 -15.89
C THR A 471 28.22 11.70 -17.16
N PHE A 472 29.38 12.31 -17.44
CA PHE A 472 29.56 13.10 -18.65
C PHE A 472 29.52 12.26 -19.93
N ARG A 473 30.00 11.01 -19.87
CA ARG A 473 29.90 10.07 -20.99
C ARG A 473 28.44 9.73 -21.30
N ILE A 474 27.65 9.35 -20.29
CA ILE A 474 26.21 9.10 -20.44
C ILE A 474 25.51 10.35 -20.95
N TRP A 475 25.85 11.53 -20.44
CA TRP A 475 25.28 12.81 -20.88
C TRP A 475 25.54 13.07 -22.38
N LYS A 476 26.75 12.75 -22.87
CA LYS A 476 27.12 12.88 -24.29
C LYS A 476 26.36 11.88 -25.17
N GLU A 477 26.28 10.63 -24.74
CA GLU A 477 25.65 9.52 -25.45
C GLU A 477 24.12 9.39 -25.17
N PHE A 478 23.56 10.33 -24.40
CA PHE A 478 22.22 10.23 -23.82
C PHE A 478 21.09 9.87 -24.81
N PRO A 479 21.00 10.47 -26.02
CA PRO A 479 19.92 10.13 -26.94
C PRO A 479 19.95 8.66 -27.38
N LEU A 480 21.15 8.12 -27.64
CA LEU A 480 21.34 6.72 -28.04
C LEU A 480 20.96 5.77 -26.90
N ILE A 481 21.41 6.07 -25.68
CA ILE A 481 21.06 5.30 -24.48
C ILE A 481 19.54 5.31 -24.24
N CYS A 482 18.89 6.46 -24.43
CA CYS A 482 17.43 6.55 -24.28
C CYS A 482 16.67 5.76 -25.34
N GLU A 483 17.16 5.76 -26.58
CA GLU A 483 16.58 4.96 -27.66
C GLU A 483 16.70 3.46 -27.38
N GLU A 484 17.89 3.02 -26.94
CA GLU A 484 18.17 1.64 -26.54
C GLU A 484 17.24 1.17 -25.40
N ILE A 485 17.12 1.99 -24.35
CA ILE A 485 16.23 1.70 -23.21
C ILE A 485 14.78 1.54 -23.67
N ARG A 486 14.29 2.45 -24.53
CA ARG A 486 12.91 2.38 -25.03
C ARG A 486 12.70 1.13 -25.87
N ARG A 487 13.63 0.83 -26.78
CA ARG A 487 13.57 -0.36 -27.63
C ARG A 487 13.52 -1.65 -26.82
N ASN A 488 14.43 -1.79 -25.85
CA ASN A 488 14.53 -2.99 -25.02
C ASN A 488 13.32 -3.15 -24.09
N SER A 489 12.67 -2.05 -23.71
CA SER A 489 11.51 -2.09 -22.80
C SER A 489 10.22 -2.65 -23.41
N LEU A 490 10.13 -2.80 -24.73
CA LEU A 490 8.87 -3.15 -25.41
C LEU A 490 8.38 -4.56 -25.10
N GLU A 491 9.28 -5.53 -24.93
CA GLU A 491 8.92 -6.94 -24.72
C GLU A 491 8.63 -7.29 -23.25
N PHE A 492 9.19 -6.51 -22.31
CA PHE A 492 9.18 -6.80 -20.88
C PHE A 492 7.78 -6.93 -20.27
N PRO A 493 6.77 -6.13 -20.68
CA PRO A 493 5.42 -6.29 -20.15
C PRO A 493 4.72 -7.59 -20.58
N SER A 494 5.24 -8.32 -21.56
CA SER A 494 4.55 -9.48 -22.11
C SER A 494 4.54 -10.69 -21.15
N VAL A 495 3.44 -11.44 -21.17
CA VAL A 495 3.33 -12.72 -20.44
C VAL A 495 4.39 -13.72 -20.93
N GLN A 496 4.70 -13.73 -22.24
CA GLN A 496 5.69 -14.63 -22.83
C GLN A 496 7.09 -14.37 -22.28
N PHE A 497 7.50 -13.08 -22.21
CA PHE A 497 8.76 -12.68 -21.59
C PHE A 497 8.83 -13.19 -20.16
N TRP A 498 7.82 -12.90 -19.33
CA TRP A 498 7.86 -13.26 -17.92
C TRP A 498 7.80 -14.77 -17.66
N ARG A 499 7.06 -15.55 -18.46
CA ARG A 499 7.09 -17.02 -18.34
C ARG A 499 8.49 -17.57 -18.60
N LYS A 500 9.17 -17.10 -19.66
CA LYS A 500 10.56 -17.47 -19.93
C LYS A 500 11.50 -17.01 -18.81
N TYR A 501 11.37 -15.75 -18.39
CA TYR A 501 12.22 -15.13 -17.37
C TYR A 501 12.14 -15.88 -16.02
N LEU A 502 10.92 -16.27 -15.62
CA LEU A 502 10.63 -17.01 -14.39
C LEU A 502 10.84 -18.54 -14.52
N SER A 503 11.22 -19.03 -15.70
CA SER A 503 11.33 -20.48 -15.98
C SER A 503 10.02 -21.25 -15.77
N LEU A 504 8.88 -20.66 -16.13
CA LEU A 504 7.55 -21.29 -16.09
C LEU A 504 7.29 -22.04 -17.41
N GLY A 505 6.96 -23.32 -17.30
CA GLY A 505 6.54 -24.17 -18.43
C GLY A 505 5.24 -23.74 -19.07
#